data_AF-A0A090X601-F1
#
_entry.id   AF-A0A090X601-F1
#
_cell.length_a   1.000
_cell.length_b   1.000
_cell.length_c   1.000
_cell.angle_alpha   90.00
_cell.angle_beta   90.00
_cell.angle_gamma   90.00
#
_symmetry.space_group_name_H-M   'P 1'
#
loop_
_entity.id
_entity.type
_entity.pdbx_description
1 polymer ?
#
loop_
_entity_poly.entity_id
_entity_poly.type
_entity_poly.pdbx_seq_one_letter_code
_entity_poly.pdbx_strand_id
1 'polypeptide(L)'
;MKDNRWLISENVATNVKTQFKYHVPKSGIYQVDLIHPYVSEDAMPSYQLSLLGNNKEGRVGERLYMDKSLVNADEIITPVTLAYLSEGEHKAYIGGKFFVGFSDIVLTPIPEDDPLPKILAEEAERNNLKYADVNPSIQVFAGARTDDGMDYKTFGESVEVTASMGEYQMFEFKGRLENLPIPLGSAQVSGDLANILTVGLWNNHLVKDGSFNGPPLLVKSVEFEAPYNPVWPPNSHTHLFFDSPNKANAELYTEEVLTSFMERAFRRPLNDGELNRYMDFWRSVKDDFDRYEDGVKEVMVAVLCSPLILYIYLNLRFLKTINLKNLQMNFI
;
A
#
# COMPACT_ATOMS: atom_id res chain seq x y z
N MET A 1 -10.81 -34.18 -16.96
CA MET A 1 -10.11 -34.19 -18.27
C MET A 1 -11.12 -34.58 -19.35
N LYS A 2 -11.14 -33.84 -20.45
CA LYS A 2 -11.98 -34.13 -21.63
C LYS A 2 -11.12 -34.84 -22.68
N ASP A 3 -11.69 -35.87 -23.31
CA ASP A 3 -11.04 -36.66 -24.36
C ASP A 3 -9.66 -37.22 -23.96
N ASN A 4 -9.45 -37.46 -22.65
CA ASN A 4 -8.17 -37.88 -22.04
C ASN A 4 -6.95 -36.98 -22.33
N ARG A 5 -7.16 -35.76 -22.87
CA ARG A 5 -6.08 -34.84 -23.26
C ARG A 5 -6.25 -33.46 -22.62
N TRP A 6 -7.47 -32.94 -22.63
CA TRP A 6 -7.71 -31.54 -22.30
C TRP A 6 -8.09 -31.37 -20.84
N LEU A 7 -7.31 -30.58 -20.11
CA LEU A 7 -7.69 -30.10 -18.79
C LEU A 7 -8.55 -28.85 -18.95
N ILE A 8 -9.86 -29.05 -18.94
CA ILE A 8 -10.89 -27.99 -19.05
C ILE A 8 -11.59 -27.75 -17.72
N SER A 9 -12.23 -26.60 -17.57
CA SER A 9 -13.13 -26.32 -16.44
C SER A 9 -14.40 -27.18 -16.51
N GLU A 10 -14.83 -27.73 -15.38
CA GLU A 10 -16.17 -28.34 -15.26
C GLU A 10 -17.28 -27.29 -15.38
N ASN A 11 -17.05 -26.10 -14.84
CA ASN A 11 -17.95 -24.95 -14.96
C ASN A 11 -17.20 -23.73 -15.52
N VAL A 12 -17.44 -23.44 -16.79
CA VAL A 12 -16.76 -22.40 -17.59
C VAL A 12 -16.92 -21.01 -17.00
N ALA A 13 -18.06 -20.68 -16.37
CA ALA A 13 -18.31 -19.35 -15.81
C ALA A 13 -17.57 -19.12 -14.48
N THR A 14 -17.15 -20.19 -13.81
CA THR A 14 -16.44 -20.09 -12.53
C THR A 14 -14.95 -19.86 -12.72
N ASN A 15 -14.32 -19.20 -11.74
CA ASN A 15 -12.88 -19.02 -11.75
C ASN A 15 -12.20 -20.34 -11.35
N VAL A 16 -11.62 -21.04 -12.30
CA VAL A 16 -10.87 -22.28 -12.04
C VAL A 16 -9.38 -21.99 -11.93
N LYS A 17 -8.65 -22.81 -11.20
CA LYS A 17 -7.19 -22.69 -11.07
C LYS A 17 -6.60 -24.07 -10.81
N THR A 18 -5.55 -24.42 -11.53
CA THR A 18 -4.72 -25.58 -11.24
C THR A 18 -3.27 -25.16 -11.00
N GLN A 19 -2.53 -25.97 -10.25
CA GLN A 19 -1.13 -25.75 -9.93
C GLN A 19 -0.28 -26.79 -10.62
N PHE A 20 0.87 -26.38 -11.14
CA PHE A 20 1.90 -27.27 -11.64
C PHE A 20 3.29 -26.81 -11.19
N LYS A 21 4.25 -27.72 -11.27
CA LYS A 21 5.67 -27.43 -11.05
C LYS A 21 6.42 -27.65 -12.34
N TYR A 22 7.48 -26.88 -12.55
CA TYR A 22 8.34 -27.01 -13.72
C TYR A 22 9.79 -26.69 -13.33
N HIS A 23 10.71 -27.30 -14.08
CA HIS A 23 12.14 -27.12 -13.89
C HIS A 23 12.70 -26.29 -15.04
N VAL A 24 13.46 -25.24 -14.71
CA VAL A 24 14.16 -24.40 -15.68
C VAL A 24 15.64 -24.79 -15.66
N PRO A 25 16.17 -25.36 -16.76
CA PRO A 25 17.53 -25.92 -16.77
C PRO A 25 18.63 -24.86 -16.81
N LYS A 26 18.34 -23.65 -17.28
CA LYS A 26 19.29 -22.52 -17.34
C LYS A 26 18.52 -21.21 -17.27
N SER A 27 19.03 -20.23 -16.51
CA SER A 27 18.41 -18.90 -16.48
C SER A 27 18.41 -18.25 -17.86
N GLY A 28 17.29 -17.65 -18.27
CA GLY A 28 17.17 -17.01 -19.58
C GLY A 28 15.77 -16.51 -19.91
N ILE A 29 15.60 -15.97 -21.12
CA ILE A 29 14.29 -15.59 -21.66
C ILE A 29 13.68 -16.81 -22.34
N TYR A 30 12.42 -17.09 -22.02
CA TYR A 30 11.64 -18.18 -22.59
C TYR A 30 10.40 -17.63 -23.28
N GLN A 31 10.11 -18.12 -24.47
CA GLN A 31 8.79 -18.02 -25.06
C GLN A 31 7.87 -19.01 -24.37
N VAL A 32 6.70 -18.52 -24.00
CA VAL A 32 5.68 -19.28 -23.31
C VAL A 32 4.54 -19.46 -24.27
N ASP A 33 4.29 -20.71 -24.66
CA ASP A 33 3.21 -21.08 -25.56
C ASP A 33 2.17 -21.92 -24.81
N LEU A 34 0.90 -21.65 -25.07
CA LEU A 34 -0.23 -22.39 -24.53
C LEU A 34 -0.79 -23.33 -25.61
N ILE A 35 -0.81 -24.63 -25.33
CA ILE A 35 -1.48 -25.62 -26.21
C ILE A 35 -2.89 -25.85 -25.68
N HIS A 36 -3.89 -25.49 -26.49
CA HIS A 36 -5.30 -25.50 -26.10
C HIS A 36 -6.22 -26.01 -27.22
N PRO A 37 -7.44 -26.47 -26.91
CA PRO A 37 -8.40 -26.85 -27.93
C PRO A 37 -9.01 -25.61 -28.60
N TYR A 38 -9.64 -25.80 -29.76
CA TYR A 38 -10.52 -24.78 -30.31
C TYR A 38 -11.76 -24.60 -29.42
N VAL A 39 -12.14 -23.35 -29.17
CA VAL A 39 -13.36 -22.97 -28.44
C VAL A 39 -14.01 -21.81 -29.21
N SER A 40 -15.33 -21.86 -29.42
CA SER A 40 -16.04 -20.76 -30.11
C SER A 40 -15.88 -19.44 -29.35
N GLU A 41 -15.77 -18.33 -30.08
CA GLU A 41 -15.72 -16.98 -29.50
C GLU A 41 -16.94 -16.66 -28.62
N ASP A 42 -18.10 -17.27 -28.88
CA ASP A 42 -19.31 -17.11 -28.07
C ASP A 42 -19.12 -17.59 -26.62
N ALA A 43 -18.19 -18.53 -26.39
CA ALA A 43 -17.83 -18.98 -25.05
C ALA A 43 -16.80 -18.06 -24.37
N MET A 44 -16.34 -17.03 -25.08
CA MET A 44 -15.36 -16.05 -24.64
C MET A 44 -14.08 -16.69 -24.08
N PRO A 45 -13.36 -17.52 -24.84
CA PRO A 45 -12.21 -18.25 -24.31
C PRO A 45 -11.15 -17.31 -23.73
N SER A 46 -10.59 -17.68 -22.59
CA SER A 46 -9.54 -16.92 -21.92
C SER A 46 -8.54 -17.83 -21.22
N TYR A 47 -7.41 -17.24 -20.85
CA TYR A 47 -6.46 -17.89 -19.96
C TYR A 47 -5.93 -16.89 -18.94
N GLN A 48 -5.48 -17.42 -17.80
CA GLN A 48 -4.69 -16.69 -16.81
C GLN A 48 -3.58 -17.62 -16.33
N LEU A 49 -2.36 -17.30 -16.70
CA LEU A 49 -1.14 -18.00 -16.36
C LEU A 49 -0.36 -17.21 -15.30
N SER A 50 0.20 -17.87 -14.30
CA SER A 50 1.08 -17.27 -13.29
C SER A 50 2.35 -18.10 -13.19
N LEU A 51 3.45 -17.62 -13.78
CA LEU A 51 4.70 -18.39 -13.92
C LEU A 51 5.59 -18.31 -12.67
N LEU A 52 5.47 -17.22 -11.90
CA LEU A 52 6.29 -16.93 -10.72
C LEU A 52 5.50 -17.12 -9.42
N GLY A 53 4.80 -18.25 -9.30
CA GLY A 53 3.97 -18.57 -8.13
C GLY A 53 2.71 -17.69 -8.03
N ASN A 54 2.41 -17.21 -6.81
CA ASN A 54 1.25 -16.36 -6.55
C ASN A 54 1.55 -14.86 -6.71
N ASN A 55 2.75 -14.49 -7.13
CA ASN A 55 3.14 -13.10 -7.33
C ASN A 55 2.36 -12.51 -8.50
N LYS A 56 1.76 -11.33 -8.29
CA LYS A 56 0.94 -10.66 -9.32
C LYS A 56 1.77 -10.25 -10.54
N GLU A 57 3.05 -9.95 -10.35
CA GLU A 57 3.97 -9.56 -11.43
C GLU A 57 4.25 -10.68 -12.43
N GLY A 58 4.12 -11.95 -12.01
CA GLY A 58 4.27 -13.12 -12.89
C GLY A 58 2.97 -13.58 -13.54
N ARG A 59 1.89 -12.80 -13.44
CA ARG A 59 0.56 -13.16 -13.95
C ARG A 59 0.29 -12.50 -15.31
N VAL A 60 0.07 -13.33 -16.31
CA VAL A 60 -0.39 -12.93 -17.65
C VAL A 60 -1.76 -13.55 -17.88
N GLY A 61 -2.69 -12.80 -18.46
CA GLY A 61 -3.99 -13.36 -18.80
C GLY A 61 -4.77 -12.45 -19.71
N GLU A 62 -5.33 -13.04 -20.76
CA GLU A 62 -6.04 -12.33 -21.81
C GLU A 62 -7.22 -13.16 -22.34
N ARG A 63 -8.11 -12.48 -23.08
CA ARG A 63 -9.10 -13.15 -23.92
C ARG A 63 -8.39 -13.65 -25.19
N LEU A 64 -8.73 -14.85 -25.60
CA LEU A 64 -8.23 -15.44 -26.83
C LEU A 64 -9.20 -15.12 -27.97
N TYR A 65 -8.65 -14.62 -29.07
CA TYR A 65 -9.37 -14.45 -30.33
C TYR A 65 -9.16 -15.71 -31.17
N MET A 66 -10.25 -16.34 -31.62
CA MET A 66 -10.19 -17.65 -32.26
C MET A 66 -10.52 -17.53 -33.74
N ASP A 67 -9.51 -17.73 -34.59
CA ASP A 67 -9.74 -17.79 -36.03
C ASP A 67 -10.64 -18.99 -36.37
N LYS A 68 -11.78 -18.71 -37.02
CA LYS A 68 -12.76 -19.73 -37.45
C LYS A 68 -12.17 -20.76 -38.41
N SER A 69 -11.04 -20.46 -39.07
CA SER A 69 -10.33 -21.43 -39.89
C SER A 69 -9.77 -22.61 -39.07
N LEU A 70 -9.55 -22.42 -37.76
CA LEU A 70 -8.97 -23.40 -36.85
C LEU A 70 -10.00 -24.33 -36.18
N VAL A 71 -11.29 -24.25 -36.55
CA VAL A 71 -12.37 -25.08 -35.95
C VAL A 71 -12.06 -26.58 -36.01
N ASN A 72 -11.40 -27.04 -37.08
CA ASN A 72 -11.06 -28.44 -37.29
C ASN A 72 -9.62 -28.78 -36.89
N ALA A 73 -8.89 -27.83 -36.29
CA ALA A 73 -7.55 -28.08 -35.78
C ALA A 73 -7.62 -29.02 -34.57
N ASP A 74 -6.76 -30.04 -34.55
CA ASP A 74 -6.66 -30.97 -33.42
C ASP A 74 -6.09 -30.29 -32.17
N GLU A 75 -5.17 -29.34 -32.35
CA GLU A 75 -4.62 -28.48 -31.30
C GLU A 75 -4.30 -27.09 -31.85
N ILE A 76 -4.29 -26.10 -30.96
CA ILE A 76 -3.89 -24.73 -31.25
C ILE A 76 -2.76 -24.35 -30.30
N ILE A 77 -1.69 -23.79 -30.86
CA ILE A 77 -0.55 -23.27 -30.10
C ILE A 77 -0.62 -21.75 -30.16
N THR A 78 -0.81 -21.13 -29.00
CA THR A 78 -0.88 -19.67 -28.88
C THR A 78 0.30 -19.16 -28.06
N PRO A 79 1.17 -18.30 -28.63
CA PRO A 79 2.18 -17.58 -27.85
C PRO A 79 1.51 -16.63 -26.87
N VAL A 80 1.75 -16.81 -25.58
CA VAL A 80 1.08 -16.02 -24.54
C VAL A 80 1.97 -14.92 -23.96
N THR A 81 3.28 -15.16 -23.83
CA THR A 81 4.21 -14.15 -23.31
C THR A 81 5.68 -14.54 -23.53
N LEU A 82 6.58 -13.60 -23.27
CA LEU A 82 7.99 -13.86 -23.04
C LEU A 82 8.30 -13.64 -21.56
N ALA A 83 9.01 -14.57 -20.93
CA ALA A 83 9.34 -14.49 -19.51
C ALA A 83 10.82 -14.76 -19.28
N TYR A 84 11.49 -13.92 -18.48
CA TYR A 84 12.78 -14.27 -17.91
C TYR A 84 12.55 -15.24 -16.74
N LEU A 85 13.12 -16.43 -16.82
CA LEU A 85 12.99 -17.48 -15.82
C LEU A 85 14.37 -17.81 -15.26
N SER A 86 14.51 -17.85 -13.94
CA SER A 86 15.75 -18.27 -13.29
C SER A 86 15.89 -19.80 -13.31
N GLU A 87 17.11 -20.31 -13.29
CA GLU A 87 17.39 -21.74 -13.16
C GLU A 87 16.78 -22.32 -11.87
N GLY A 88 16.28 -23.56 -11.96
CA GLY A 88 15.79 -24.33 -10.82
C GLY A 88 14.30 -24.67 -10.86
N GLU A 89 13.75 -25.02 -9.70
CA GLU A 89 12.36 -25.46 -9.55
C GLU A 89 11.41 -24.29 -9.32
N HIS A 90 10.33 -24.27 -10.09
CA HIS A 90 9.31 -23.23 -10.03
C HIS A 90 7.92 -23.81 -9.80
N LYS A 91 7.04 -22.97 -9.26
CA LYS A 91 5.61 -23.25 -9.12
C LYS A 91 4.85 -22.29 -9.99
N ALA A 92 3.92 -22.82 -10.77
CA ALA A 92 3.05 -22.01 -11.60
C ALA A 92 1.59 -22.44 -11.47
N TYR A 93 0.73 -21.56 -11.96
CA TYR A 93 -0.71 -21.76 -11.96
C TYR A 93 -1.31 -21.36 -13.29
N ILE A 94 -2.34 -22.08 -13.73
CA ILE A 94 -3.12 -21.73 -14.91
C ILE A 94 -4.62 -21.91 -14.63
N GLY A 95 -5.44 -21.09 -15.27
CA GLY A 95 -6.90 -21.16 -15.18
C GLY A 95 -7.54 -19.83 -15.54
N GLY A 96 -8.50 -19.38 -14.73
CA GLY A 96 -9.28 -18.16 -14.94
C GLY A 96 -10.78 -18.44 -15.08
N LYS A 97 -11.55 -17.38 -15.29
CA LYS A 97 -12.95 -17.48 -15.74
C LYS A 97 -12.98 -17.71 -17.25
N PHE A 98 -13.94 -18.46 -17.76
CA PHE A 98 -14.02 -18.81 -19.19
C PHE A 98 -12.75 -19.47 -19.71
N PHE A 99 -12.15 -20.32 -18.87
CA PHE A 99 -10.87 -20.93 -19.18
C PHE A 99 -10.99 -21.82 -20.41
N VAL A 100 -10.16 -21.55 -21.42
CA VAL A 100 -10.15 -22.28 -22.71
C VAL A 100 -9.80 -23.77 -22.54
N GLY A 101 -9.10 -24.10 -21.45
CA GLY A 101 -8.53 -25.42 -21.22
C GLY A 101 -7.19 -25.59 -21.92
N PHE A 102 -6.40 -26.58 -21.51
CA PHE A 102 -5.07 -26.78 -22.07
C PHE A 102 -4.65 -28.24 -21.95
N SER A 103 -3.67 -28.64 -22.76
CA SER A 103 -2.92 -29.89 -22.56
C SER A 103 -1.54 -29.59 -21.99
N ASP A 104 -0.86 -28.60 -22.56
CA ASP A 104 0.54 -28.32 -22.30
C ASP A 104 0.82 -26.82 -22.23
N ILE A 105 1.87 -26.48 -21.50
CA ILE A 105 2.49 -25.15 -21.51
C ILE A 105 3.94 -25.39 -21.93
N VAL A 106 4.33 -24.85 -23.07
CA VAL A 106 5.66 -25.04 -23.64
C VAL A 106 6.51 -23.83 -23.30
N LEU A 107 7.67 -24.09 -22.69
CA LEU A 107 8.66 -23.08 -22.35
C LEU A 107 9.86 -23.28 -23.28
N THR A 108 9.92 -22.48 -24.33
CA THR A 108 11.00 -22.56 -25.34
C THR A 108 12.07 -21.52 -25.01
N PRO A 109 13.31 -21.92 -24.65
CA PRO A 109 14.37 -20.95 -24.41
C PRO A 109 14.66 -20.18 -25.70
N ILE A 110 14.70 -18.85 -25.61
CA ILE A 110 15.14 -18.00 -26.71
C ILE A 110 16.66 -18.17 -26.83
N PRO A 111 17.17 -18.57 -28.01
CA PRO A 111 18.61 -18.71 -28.23
C PRO A 111 19.38 -17.42 -27.94
N GLU A 112 20.63 -17.52 -27.46
CA GLU A 112 21.48 -16.34 -27.23
C GLU A 112 21.82 -15.58 -28.51
N ASP A 113 21.73 -16.23 -29.68
CA ASP A 113 21.95 -15.60 -30.97
C ASP A 113 20.73 -14.85 -31.52
N ASP A 114 19.54 -15.06 -30.94
CA ASP A 114 18.31 -14.32 -31.27
C ASP A 114 18.52 -12.80 -31.07
N PRO A 115 17.96 -11.95 -31.94
CA PRO A 115 18.10 -10.51 -31.81
C PRO A 115 17.50 -9.96 -30.51
N LEU A 116 16.44 -10.55 -29.94
CA LEU A 116 15.72 -9.96 -28.81
C LEU A 116 16.55 -9.92 -27.51
N PRO A 117 17.18 -11.00 -27.03
CA PRO A 117 18.06 -10.93 -25.86
C PRO A 117 19.18 -9.91 -26.02
N LYS A 118 19.75 -9.80 -27.23
CA LYS A 118 20.78 -8.80 -27.56
C LYS A 118 20.23 -7.38 -27.50
N ILE A 119 19.07 -7.12 -28.13
CA ILE A 119 18.39 -5.81 -28.09
C ILE A 119 18.12 -5.40 -26.65
N LEU A 120 17.56 -6.28 -25.82
CA LEU A 120 17.27 -5.98 -24.41
C LEU A 120 18.54 -5.73 -23.60
N ALA A 121 19.61 -6.50 -23.83
CA ALA A 121 20.91 -6.28 -23.19
C ALA A 121 21.54 -4.95 -23.62
N GLU A 122 21.49 -4.62 -24.91
CA GLU A 122 21.97 -3.35 -25.47
C GLU A 122 21.13 -2.16 -24.97
N GLU A 123 19.82 -2.30 -24.83
CA GLU A 123 18.94 -1.29 -24.22
C GLU A 123 19.30 -1.05 -22.75
N ALA A 124 19.49 -2.13 -21.98
CA ALA A 124 19.90 -2.05 -20.59
C ALA A 124 21.29 -1.41 -20.46
N GLU A 125 22.26 -1.80 -21.29
CA GLU A 125 23.61 -1.23 -21.29
C GLU A 125 23.59 0.25 -21.67
N ARG A 126 22.87 0.62 -22.75
CA ARG A 126 22.71 2.03 -23.15
C ARG A 126 22.07 2.87 -22.04
N ASN A 127 21.06 2.32 -21.36
CA ASN A 127 20.43 3.00 -20.23
C ASN A 127 21.40 3.15 -19.06
N ASN A 128 22.09 2.08 -18.66
CA ASN A 128 23.05 2.10 -17.57
C ASN A 128 24.21 3.06 -17.85
N LEU A 129 24.71 3.12 -19.08
CA LEU A 129 25.75 4.07 -19.49
C LEU A 129 25.28 5.52 -19.40
N LYS A 130 24.03 5.81 -19.82
CA LYS A 130 23.46 7.17 -19.74
C LYS A 130 23.31 7.65 -18.28
N TYR A 131 23.00 6.74 -17.36
CA TYR A 131 22.75 7.04 -15.95
C TYR A 131 23.87 6.57 -15.01
N ALA A 132 25.06 6.27 -15.54
CA ALA A 132 26.16 5.72 -14.74
C ALA A 132 26.59 6.66 -13.60
N ASP A 133 26.56 7.97 -13.86
CA ASP A 133 26.94 9.02 -12.90
C ASP A 133 25.71 9.70 -12.26
N VAL A 134 24.54 9.07 -12.35
CA VAL A 134 23.27 9.63 -11.89
C VAL A 134 22.67 8.74 -10.82
N ASN A 135 22.55 9.28 -9.61
CA ASN A 135 21.88 8.58 -8.52
C ASN A 135 20.36 8.52 -8.78
N PRO A 136 19.71 7.37 -8.52
CA PRO A 136 18.26 7.33 -8.43
C PRO A 136 17.81 8.10 -7.18
N SER A 137 16.55 8.52 -7.17
CA SER A 137 15.95 9.17 -6.01
C SER A 137 14.67 8.47 -5.60
N ILE A 138 14.38 8.49 -4.30
CA ILE A 138 13.19 7.88 -3.72
C ILE A 138 12.26 8.99 -3.25
N GLN A 139 10.98 8.86 -3.57
CA GLN A 139 9.92 9.72 -3.02
C GLN A 139 8.76 8.83 -2.59
N VAL A 140 8.40 8.86 -1.30
CA VAL A 140 7.28 8.08 -0.79
C VAL A 140 5.95 8.81 -0.96
N PHE A 141 4.89 8.03 -1.09
CA PHE A 141 3.51 8.52 -1.19
C PHE A 141 2.55 7.61 -0.45
N ALA A 142 1.42 8.18 -0.06
CA ALA A 142 0.29 7.43 0.47
C ALA A 142 -1.03 8.08 0.05
N GLY A 143 -2.06 7.25 -0.04
CA GLY A 143 -3.37 7.69 -0.48
C GLY A 143 -4.40 6.58 -0.55
N ALA A 144 -5.44 6.80 -1.34
CA ALA A 144 -6.54 5.86 -1.52
C ALA A 144 -6.75 5.56 -3.01
N ARG A 145 -7.07 4.31 -3.33
CA ARG A 145 -7.76 3.99 -4.59
C ARG A 145 -9.24 4.29 -4.40
N THR A 146 -9.74 5.26 -5.15
CA THR A 146 -11.18 5.52 -5.34
C THR A 146 -11.67 4.78 -6.59
N ASP A 147 -12.94 4.86 -6.94
CA ASP A 147 -13.42 4.24 -8.20
C ASP A 147 -12.80 4.94 -9.43
N ASP A 148 -12.71 6.27 -9.40
CA ASP A 148 -12.28 7.12 -10.52
C ASP A 148 -10.75 7.27 -10.68
N GLY A 149 -9.97 6.91 -9.65
CA GLY A 149 -8.51 6.99 -9.75
C GLY A 149 -7.78 6.61 -8.47
N MET A 150 -6.48 6.88 -8.44
CA MET A 150 -5.74 6.97 -7.20
C MET A 150 -5.64 8.43 -6.78
N ASP A 151 -6.15 8.75 -5.59
CA ASP A 151 -5.87 10.02 -4.94
C ASP A 151 -4.75 9.79 -3.93
N TYR A 152 -3.59 10.40 -4.15
CA TYR A 152 -2.44 10.23 -3.29
C TYR A 152 -1.66 11.53 -3.15
N LYS A 153 -0.91 11.63 -2.04
CA LYS A 153 0.07 12.69 -1.82
C LYS A 153 1.41 12.10 -1.44
N THR A 154 2.47 12.77 -1.87
CA THR A 154 3.80 12.49 -1.38
C THR A 154 3.96 12.99 0.05
N PHE A 155 4.79 12.33 0.84
CA PHE A 155 5.24 12.80 2.14
C PHE A 155 6.73 12.55 2.30
N GLY A 156 7.38 13.33 3.16
CA GLY A 156 8.85 13.40 3.18
C GLY A 156 9.41 14.06 1.92
N GLU A 157 10.68 14.42 1.98
CA GLU A 157 11.39 14.97 0.83
C GLU A 157 11.87 13.84 -0.09
N SER A 158 12.14 14.16 -1.35
CA SER A 158 12.80 13.22 -2.26
C SER A 158 14.25 13.09 -1.82
N VAL A 159 14.72 11.85 -1.64
CA VAL A 159 16.08 11.56 -1.18
C VAL A 159 16.83 10.80 -2.26
N GLU A 160 18.03 11.24 -2.61
CA GLU A 160 18.91 10.48 -3.50
C GLU A 160 19.49 9.24 -2.82
N VAL A 161 19.63 8.16 -3.60
CA VAL A 161 20.32 6.95 -3.17
C VAL A 161 21.78 7.07 -3.53
N THR A 162 22.63 7.23 -2.52
CA THR A 162 24.07 7.47 -2.69
C THR A 162 24.91 6.22 -2.49
N ALA A 163 24.31 5.11 -2.05
CA ALA A 163 24.98 3.82 -2.00
C ALA A 163 25.47 3.40 -3.40
N SER A 164 26.65 2.78 -3.41
CA SER A 164 27.24 2.27 -4.65
C SER A 164 26.40 1.12 -5.21
N MET A 165 26.50 0.87 -6.51
CA MET A 165 25.77 -0.23 -7.14
C MET A 165 26.09 -1.57 -6.47
N GLY A 166 25.04 -2.27 -6.02
CA GLY A 166 25.15 -3.54 -5.27
C GLY A 166 25.18 -3.39 -3.75
N GLU A 167 25.36 -2.18 -3.22
CA GLU A 167 25.24 -1.88 -1.80
C GLU A 167 23.80 -1.48 -1.45
N TYR A 168 23.42 -1.68 -0.19
CA TYR A 168 22.10 -1.32 0.31
C TYR A 168 22.18 -0.11 1.24
N GLN A 169 21.21 0.80 1.07
CA GLN A 169 21.00 1.94 1.96
C GLN A 169 19.58 1.88 2.53
N MET A 170 19.45 2.18 3.82
CA MET A 170 18.17 2.24 4.50
C MET A 170 17.68 3.69 4.56
N PHE A 171 16.38 3.89 4.29
CA PHE A 171 15.72 5.18 4.38
C PHE A 171 14.50 5.07 5.29
N GLU A 172 14.28 6.09 6.11
CA GLU A 172 13.11 6.20 6.99
C GLU A 172 12.35 7.48 6.64
N PHE A 173 11.05 7.34 6.37
CA PHE A 173 10.17 8.45 6.05
C PHE A 173 9.06 8.54 7.09
N LYS A 174 8.85 9.73 7.65
CA LYS A 174 7.79 9.98 8.64
C LYS A 174 6.76 10.94 8.08
N GLY A 175 5.50 10.58 8.22
CA GLY A 175 4.35 11.35 7.79
C GLY A 175 3.23 11.29 8.81
N ARG A 176 2.39 12.33 8.80
CA ARG A 176 1.14 12.37 9.55
C ARG A 176 0.03 11.84 8.66
N LEU A 177 -0.57 10.72 9.04
CA LEU A 177 -1.63 10.08 8.26
C LEU A 177 -2.83 11.02 8.05
N GLU A 178 -3.11 11.90 9.01
CA GLU A 178 -4.18 12.91 8.92
C GLU A 178 -3.98 13.96 7.80
N ASN A 179 -2.75 14.12 7.30
CA ASN A 179 -2.42 15.07 6.23
C ASN A 179 -2.49 14.43 4.83
N LEU A 180 -2.71 13.12 4.76
CA LEU A 180 -2.68 12.34 3.54
C LEU A 180 -4.11 11.98 3.12
N PRO A 181 -4.40 11.82 1.82
CA PRO A 181 -5.71 11.42 1.32
C PRO A 181 -5.92 9.92 1.53
N ILE A 182 -5.78 9.45 2.76
CA ILE A 182 -5.99 8.05 3.14
C ILE A 182 -7.50 7.77 3.24
N PRO A 183 -7.93 6.53 2.98
CA PRO A 183 -9.34 6.19 3.05
C PRO A 183 -9.88 6.40 4.47
N LEU A 184 -11.02 7.10 4.57
CA LEU A 184 -11.79 7.17 5.80
C LEU A 184 -12.65 5.91 5.92
N GLY A 185 -12.54 5.21 7.04
CA GLY A 185 -13.44 4.10 7.34
C GLY A 185 -14.88 4.60 7.39
N SER A 186 -15.75 4.09 6.51
CA SER A 186 -17.19 4.32 6.60
C SER A 186 -17.92 2.99 6.54
N ALA A 187 -19.04 2.86 7.25
CA ALA A 187 -19.89 1.66 7.20
C ALA A 187 -20.69 1.54 5.88
N GLN A 188 -20.54 2.50 4.96
CA GLN A 188 -21.37 2.67 3.77
C GLN A 188 -20.60 2.54 2.45
N VAL A 189 -19.34 2.11 2.48
CA VAL A 189 -18.60 1.85 1.24
C VAL A 189 -19.14 0.59 0.56
N SER A 190 -19.70 0.75 -0.63
CA SER A 190 -20.14 -0.38 -1.47
C SER A 190 -18.97 -0.92 -2.28
N GLY A 191 -18.57 -2.17 -2.02
CA GLY A 191 -17.67 -2.95 -2.87
C GLY A 191 -16.31 -3.28 -2.24
N ASP A 192 -15.84 -4.49 -2.50
CA ASP A 192 -14.61 -5.07 -1.93
C ASP A 192 -13.31 -4.36 -2.36
N LEU A 193 -13.39 -3.41 -3.29
CA LEU A 193 -12.25 -2.67 -3.86
C LEU A 193 -12.29 -1.16 -3.56
N ALA A 194 -13.34 -0.67 -2.92
CA ALA A 194 -13.40 0.73 -2.52
C ALA A 194 -12.53 0.95 -1.27
N ASN A 195 -11.94 2.14 -1.13
CA ASN A 195 -11.16 2.53 0.05
C ASN A 195 -9.89 1.70 0.33
N ILE A 196 -9.19 1.26 -0.72
CA ILE A 196 -7.88 0.61 -0.56
C ILE A 196 -6.85 1.67 -0.20
N LEU A 197 -6.21 1.52 0.97
CA LEU A 197 -5.02 2.30 1.32
C LEU A 197 -3.87 1.88 0.41
N THR A 198 -3.31 2.86 -0.30
CA THR A 198 -2.11 2.67 -1.11
C THR A 198 -0.95 3.36 -0.41
N VAL A 199 0.12 2.63 -0.18
CA VAL A 199 1.42 3.15 0.28
C VAL A 199 2.46 2.68 -0.72
N GLY A 200 3.33 3.57 -1.16
CA GLY A 200 4.35 3.23 -2.15
C GLY A 200 5.47 4.24 -2.21
N LEU A 201 6.39 4.00 -3.14
CA LEU A 201 7.51 4.86 -3.43
C LEU A 201 7.71 4.96 -4.94
N TRP A 202 8.22 6.09 -5.38
CA TRP A 202 8.65 6.33 -6.75
C TRP A 202 10.17 6.32 -6.83
N ASN A 203 10.72 5.77 -7.92
CA ASN A 203 12.00 6.24 -8.41
C ASN A 203 11.76 7.64 -9.02
N ASN A 204 12.00 8.68 -8.23
CA ASN A 204 11.59 10.04 -8.51
C ASN A 204 12.54 10.79 -9.47
N HIS A 205 13.36 10.05 -10.22
CA HIS A 205 14.20 10.62 -11.24
C HIS A 205 13.39 10.90 -12.51
N LEU A 206 13.34 12.16 -12.96
CA LEU A 206 12.59 12.54 -14.15
C LEU A 206 13.31 12.11 -15.44
N VAL A 207 12.76 11.10 -16.10
CA VAL A 207 13.22 10.67 -17.43
C VAL A 207 12.48 11.47 -18.51
N LYS A 208 13.23 12.24 -19.31
CA LYS A 208 12.66 13.08 -20.38
C LYS A 208 12.51 12.36 -21.73
N ASP A 209 13.17 11.23 -21.89
CA ASP A 209 13.27 10.49 -23.14
C ASP A 209 12.71 9.09 -22.92
N GLY A 210 11.59 8.77 -23.57
CA GLY A 210 10.89 7.50 -23.38
C GLY A 210 11.63 6.26 -23.89
N SER A 211 12.78 6.43 -24.55
CA SER A 211 13.68 5.31 -24.88
C SER A 211 14.54 4.84 -23.72
N PHE A 212 14.44 5.52 -22.57
CA PHE A 212 15.20 5.23 -21.36
C PHE A 212 14.28 4.98 -20.17
N ASN A 213 14.77 4.19 -19.22
CA ASN A 213 14.05 3.83 -18.00
C ASN A 213 14.52 4.62 -16.76
N GLY A 214 15.61 5.39 -16.89
CA GLY A 214 16.19 6.15 -15.79
C GLY A 214 17.27 5.38 -15.02
N PRO A 215 17.83 5.98 -13.95
CA PRO A 215 18.81 5.31 -13.10
C PRO A 215 18.17 4.09 -12.41
N PRO A 216 18.80 2.90 -12.47
CA PRO A 216 18.23 1.69 -11.90
C PRO A 216 18.15 1.77 -10.37
N LEU A 217 17.03 1.36 -9.80
CA LEU A 217 16.80 1.30 -8.36
C LEU A 217 16.25 -0.07 -7.98
N LEU A 218 16.97 -0.80 -7.12
CA LEU A 218 16.51 -2.07 -6.58
C LEU A 218 16.00 -1.89 -5.15
N VAL A 219 14.71 -2.13 -4.93
CA VAL A 219 14.10 -2.13 -3.60
C VAL A 219 14.12 -3.54 -3.04
N LYS A 220 14.85 -3.75 -1.94
CA LYS A 220 14.95 -5.06 -1.29
C LYS A 220 13.74 -5.37 -0.41
N SER A 221 13.30 -4.39 0.39
CA SER A 221 12.22 -4.53 1.34
C SER A 221 11.60 -3.17 1.64
N VAL A 222 10.32 -3.17 2.00
CA VAL A 222 9.59 -2.00 2.49
C VAL A 222 8.89 -2.40 3.78
N GLU A 223 9.02 -1.58 4.82
CA GLU A 223 8.31 -1.74 6.09
C GLU A 223 7.42 -0.52 6.32
N PHE A 224 6.19 -0.76 6.78
CA PHE A 224 5.22 0.29 7.08
C PHE A 224 4.67 0.07 8.49
N GLU A 225 4.81 1.09 9.34
CA GLU A 225 4.36 1.06 10.73
C GLU A 225 3.30 2.13 10.97
N ALA A 226 2.09 1.72 11.37
CA ALA A 226 1.02 2.61 11.79
C ALA A 226 0.01 1.92 12.74
N PRO A 227 -0.52 2.60 13.77
CA PRO A 227 -0.14 3.93 14.24
C PRO A 227 1.23 3.92 14.95
N TYR A 228 2.12 4.81 14.55
CA TYR A 228 3.47 4.91 15.15
C TYR A 228 3.43 5.65 16.50
N ASN A 229 3.66 4.93 17.59
CA ASN A 229 3.77 5.49 18.94
C ASN A 229 5.12 5.08 19.55
N PRO A 230 6.16 5.93 19.46
CA PRO A 230 7.50 5.56 19.93
C PRO A 230 7.57 5.33 21.45
N VAL A 231 6.58 5.84 22.18
CA VAL A 231 6.41 5.64 23.63
C VAL A 231 4.97 5.22 23.87
N TRP A 232 4.79 4.15 24.65
CA TRP A 232 3.48 3.66 25.08
C TRP A 232 3.41 3.57 26.62
N PRO A 233 2.38 4.14 27.26
CA PRO A 233 1.30 4.94 26.67
C PRO A 233 1.80 6.29 26.11
N PRO A 234 1.09 6.90 25.13
CA PRO A 234 1.49 8.18 24.58
C PRO A 234 1.51 9.29 25.64
N ASN A 235 2.31 10.33 25.43
CA ASN A 235 2.39 11.48 26.35
C ASN A 235 1.01 12.08 26.66
N SER A 236 0.10 12.13 25.69
CA SER A 236 -1.27 12.62 25.93
C SER A 236 -2.01 11.77 26.97
N HIS A 237 -1.81 10.45 26.98
CA HIS A 237 -2.40 9.56 27.95
C HIS A 237 -1.77 9.74 29.34
N THR A 238 -0.44 9.79 29.43
CA THR A 238 0.25 9.92 30.72
C THR A 238 0.08 11.30 31.36
N HIS A 239 -0.16 12.36 30.57
CA HIS A 239 -0.55 13.67 31.12
C HIS A 239 -1.97 13.71 31.69
N LEU A 240 -2.88 12.89 31.16
CA LEU A 240 -4.25 12.78 31.68
C LEU A 240 -4.30 11.83 32.88
N PHE A 241 -3.75 10.63 32.72
CA PHE A 241 -3.72 9.56 33.72
C PHE A 241 -2.30 9.40 34.26
N PHE A 242 -1.85 10.39 35.03
CA PHE A 242 -0.51 10.42 35.61
C PHE A 242 -0.36 9.40 36.75
N ASP A 243 0.87 9.09 37.11
CA ASP A 243 1.14 8.17 38.22
C ASP A 243 0.84 8.85 39.57
N SER A 244 0.06 8.18 40.41
CA SER A 244 -0.39 8.69 41.71
C SER A 244 -0.41 7.55 42.73
N PRO A 245 -0.01 7.79 43.99
CA PRO A 245 -0.16 6.80 45.06
C PRO A 245 -1.64 6.41 45.29
N ASN A 246 -2.58 7.25 44.87
CA ASN A 246 -4.02 7.05 45.05
C ASN A 246 -4.68 6.28 43.91
N LYS A 247 -3.93 5.81 42.91
CA LYS A 247 -4.45 5.14 41.71
C LYS A 247 -5.30 3.88 42.00
N ALA A 248 -5.06 3.22 43.14
CA ALA A 248 -5.87 2.08 43.58
C ALA A 248 -7.27 2.47 44.11
N ASN A 249 -7.47 3.73 44.48
CA ASN A 249 -8.75 4.29 44.88
C ASN A 249 -9.33 5.12 43.73
N ALA A 250 -10.20 4.50 42.93
CA ALA A 250 -10.77 5.13 41.73
C ALA A 250 -11.47 6.46 42.03
N GLU A 251 -12.13 6.59 43.18
CA GLU A 251 -12.81 7.83 43.57
C GLU A 251 -11.80 8.98 43.75
N LEU A 252 -10.77 8.74 44.58
CA LEU A 252 -9.76 9.74 44.90
C LEU A 252 -8.87 10.06 43.69
N TYR A 253 -8.50 9.03 42.92
CA TYR A 253 -7.71 9.22 41.70
C TYR A 253 -8.49 9.99 40.63
N THR A 254 -9.81 9.77 40.50
CA THR A 254 -10.64 10.55 39.57
C THR A 254 -10.69 12.02 39.98
N GLU A 255 -10.80 12.29 41.28
CA GLU A 255 -10.76 13.65 41.81
C GLU A 255 -9.46 14.37 41.39
N GLU A 256 -8.32 13.71 41.56
CA GLU A 256 -7.00 14.22 41.16
C GLU A 256 -6.89 14.46 39.65
N VAL A 257 -7.31 13.47 38.85
CA VAL A 257 -7.27 13.52 37.38
C VAL A 257 -8.16 14.65 36.85
N LEU A 258 -9.41 14.75 37.34
CA LEU A 258 -10.36 15.77 36.90
C LEU A 258 -9.96 17.16 37.37
N THR A 259 -9.44 17.31 38.59
CA THR A 259 -8.90 18.60 39.07
C THR A 259 -7.81 19.09 38.13
N SER A 260 -6.80 18.24 37.88
CA SER A 260 -5.67 18.56 37.01
C SER A 260 -6.12 18.89 35.59
N PHE A 261 -7.11 18.17 35.06
CA PHE A 261 -7.66 18.40 33.73
C PHE A 261 -8.46 19.71 33.65
N MET A 262 -9.36 19.95 34.59
CA MET A 262 -10.24 21.11 34.61
C MET A 262 -9.45 22.41 34.82
N GLU A 263 -8.44 22.43 35.70
CA GLU A 263 -7.60 23.63 35.88
C GLU A 263 -6.86 24.02 34.60
N ARG A 264 -6.39 23.02 33.82
CA ARG A 264 -5.81 23.27 32.49
C ARG A 264 -6.84 23.72 31.47
N ALA A 265 -8.02 23.10 31.46
CA ALA A 265 -9.10 23.43 30.53
C ALA A 265 -9.66 24.85 30.76
N PHE A 266 -9.88 25.23 32.03
CA PHE A 266 -10.42 26.52 32.44
C PHE A 266 -9.33 27.59 32.63
N ARG A 267 -8.05 27.18 32.68
CA ARG A 267 -6.85 28.04 32.86
C ARG A 267 -6.85 28.86 34.15
N ARG A 268 -7.44 28.31 35.19
CA ARG A 268 -7.49 28.89 36.54
C ARG A 268 -7.66 27.79 37.58
N PRO A 269 -7.33 28.06 38.85
CA PRO A 269 -7.74 27.19 39.95
C PRO A 269 -9.26 26.99 39.97
N LEU A 270 -9.70 25.82 40.42
CA LEU A 270 -11.12 25.53 40.61
C LEU A 270 -11.69 26.31 41.80
N ASN A 271 -12.92 26.79 41.66
CA ASN A 271 -13.69 27.33 42.77
C ASN A 271 -14.32 26.18 43.56
N ASP A 272 -14.65 26.46 44.82
CA ASP A 272 -15.30 25.49 45.70
C ASP A 272 -16.57 24.90 45.06
N GLY A 273 -16.64 23.58 45.00
CA GLY A 273 -17.79 22.83 44.48
C GLY A 273 -17.89 22.72 42.97
N GLU A 274 -16.99 23.32 42.17
CA GLU A 274 -16.99 23.14 40.70
C GLU A 274 -16.70 21.69 40.31
N LEU A 275 -15.79 21.03 41.02
CA LEU A 275 -15.43 19.63 40.79
C LEU A 275 -16.59 18.66 41.08
N ASN A 276 -17.43 18.99 42.08
CA ASN A 276 -18.48 18.08 42.58
C ASN A 276 -19.44 17.67 41.46
N ARG A 277 -19.84 18.60 40.58
CA ARG A 277 -20.74 18.28 39.44
C ARG A 277 -20.14 17.23 38.51
N TYR A 278 -18.84 17.31 38.25
CA TYR A 278 -18.15 16.38 37.34
C TYR A 278 -17.89 15.03 38.02
N MET A 279 -17.58 15.04 39.32
CA MET A 279 -17.50 13.82 40.13
C MET A 279 -18.85 13.10 40.22
N ASP A 280 -19.95 13.83 40.43
CA ASP A 280 -21.30 13.25 40.45
C ASP A 280 -21.68 12.67 39.10
N PHE A 281 -21.30 13.35 38.00
CA PHE A 281 -21.49 12.81 36.66
C PHE A 281 -20.67 11.52 36.46
N TRP A 282 -19.40 11.52 36.83
CA TRP A 282 -18.56 10.32 36.77
C TRP A 282 -19.17 9.15 37.55
N ARG A 283 -19.59 9.38 38.80
CA ARG A 283 -20.24 8.35 39.64
C ARG A 283 -21.48 7.76 38.98
N SER A 284 -22.22 8.56 38.21
CA SER A 284 -23.43 8.11 37.52
C SER A 284 -23.18 7.27 36.28
N VAL A 285 -22.02 7.39 35.63
CA VAL A 285 -21.69 6.72 34.36
C VAL A 285 -20.56 5.71 34.46
N LYS A 286 -19.78 5.69 35.55
CA LYS A 286 -18.57 4.85 35.68
C LYS A 286 -18.81 3.36 35.48
N ASP A 287 -20.02 2.87 35.81
CA ASP A 287 -20.38 1.46 35.72
C ASP A 287 -20.95 1.08 34.33
N ASP A 288 -21.09 2.06 33.42
CA ASP A 288 -21.51 1.84 32.03
C ASP A 288 -20.32 1.50 31.11
N PHE A 289 -19.08 1.53 31.62
CA PHE A 289 -17.85 1.31 30.86
C PHE A 289 -17.01 0.17 31.43
N ASP A 290 -16.48 -0.69 30.55
CA ASP A 290 -15.59 -1.80 30.94
C ASP A 290 -14.24 -1.29 31.49
N ARG A 291 -13.80 -0.12 31.04
CA ARG A 291 -12.52 0.48 31.43
C ARG A 291 -12.74 1.76 32.19
N TYR A 292 -12.02 1.89 33.31
CA TYR A 292 -11.98 3.09 34.13
C TYR A 292 -11.72 4.36 33.31
N GLU A 293 -10.73 4.31 32.40
CA GLU A 293 -10.37 5.50 31.61
C GLU A 293 -11.49 5.96 30.67
N ASP A 294 -12.36 5.05 30.22
CA ASP A 294 -13.45 5.41 29.30
C ASP A 294 -14.57 6.17 30.04
N GLY A 295 -14.90 5.77 31.28
CA GLY A 295 -15.83 6.53 32.13
C GLY A 295 -15.29 7.92 32.50
N VAL A 296 -13.98 8.05 32.77
CA VAL A 296 -13.35 9.37 33.02
C VAL A 296 -13.33 10.24 31.77
N LYS A 297 -13.08 9.65 30.58
CA LYS A 297 -13.10 10.40 29.31
C LYS A 297 -14.44 11.05 29.04
N GLU A 298 -15.57 10.40 29.32
CA GLU A 298 -16.89 11.03 29.14
C GLU A 298 -17.05 12.29 29.97
N VAL A 299 -16.52 12.27 31.20
CA VAL A 299 -16.54 13.44 32.08
C VAL A 299 -15.63 14.53 31.53
N MET A 300 -14.46 14.17 30.99
CA MET A 300 -13.58 15.11 30.30
C MET A 300 -14.27 15.74 29.08
N VAL A 301 -15.07 14.99 28.31
CA VAL A 301 -15.88 15.53 27.21
C VAL A 301 -16.91 16.53 27.74
N ALA A 302 -17.59 16.23 28.85
CA ALA A 302 -18.50 17.18 29.48
C ALA A 302 -17.80 18.45 29.97
N VAL A 303 -16.57 18.34 30.50
CA VAL A 303 -15.71 19.49 30.81
C VAL A 303 -15.40 20.28 29.53
N LEU A 304 -15.07 19.59 28.43
CA LEU A 304 -14.79 20.17 27.10
C LEU A 304 -15.96 20.97 26.51
N CYS A 305 -17.19 20.64 26.89
CA CYS A 305 -18.43 21.33 26.49
C CYS A 305 -18.83 22.48 27.44
N SER A 306 -18.07 22.73 28.51
CA SER A 306 -18.38 23.79 29.47
C SER A 306 -18.14 25.18 28.87
N PRO A 307 -19.01 26.18 29.15
CA PRO A 307 -18.76 27.57 28.76
C PRO A 307 -17.52 28.19 29.44
N LEU A 308 -17.00 27.53 30.49
CA LEU A 308 -15.78 27.96 31.19
C LEU A 308 -14.50 27.61 30.41
N ILE A 309 -14.60 26.82 29.34
CA ILE A 309 -13.44 26.53 28.52
C ILE A 309 -13.00 27.73 27.73
N LEU A 310 -11.70 28.00 27.87
CA LEU A 310 -11.06 29.12 27.23
C LEU A 310 -10.48 28.63 25.90
N TYR A 311 -11.25 28.80 24.83
CA TYR A 311 -10.78 28.56 23.47
C TYR A 311 -9.74 29.65 23.11
N ILE A 312 -8.49 29.28 22.83
CA ILE A 312 -7.62 30.20 22.08
C ILE A 312 -8.11 30.18 20.64
N TYR A 313 -8.86 31.20 20.26
CA TYR A 313 -9.01 31.53 18.86
C TYR A 313 -7.75 32.28 18.41
N LEU A 314 -6.78 31.55 17.85
CA LEU A 314 -5.61 32.18 17.22
C LEU A 314 -6.07 32.73 15.86
N ASN A 315 -6.52 33.98 15.86
CA ASN A 315 -6.88 34.70 14.63
C ASN A 315 -5.59 35.03 13.87
N LEU A 316 -5.11 34.12 13.01
CA LEU A 316 -4.09 34.42 11.99
C LEU A 316 -4.72 35.28 10.88
N ARG A 317 -5.11 36.51 11.24
CA ARG A 317 -5.49 37.59 10.33
C ARG A 317 -4.59 38.79 10.53
N PHE A 318 -3.27 38.63 10.38
CA PHE A 318 -2.39 39.74 10.02
C PHE A 318 -1.22 39.19 9.20
N LEU A 319 -0.91 39.90 8.10
CA LEU A 319 0.17 39.70 7.12
C LEU A 319 -0.18 39.03 5.77
N LYS A 320 -1.13 39.63 5.04
CA LYS A 320 -0.99 39.92 3.59
C LYS A 320 -1.37 41.40 3.46
N THR A 321 -0.43 42.34 3.57
CA THR A 321 0.40 42.78 2.44
C THR A 321 1.77 43.21 2.94
N ILE A 322 2.80 42.39 2.71
CA ILE A 322 4.19 42.88 2.67
C ILE A 322 4.71 42.54 1.27
N ASN A 323 5.07 43.61 0.56
CA ASN A 323 5.64 43.60 -0.78
C ASN A 323 7.04 42.96 -0.71
N LEU A 324 7.19 41.80 -1.33
CA LEU A 324 8.44 41.03 -1.42
C LEU A 324 9.44 41.74 -2.33
N LYS A 325 10.18 42.71 -1.79
CA LYS A 325 11.51 43.09 -2.29
C LYS A 325 12.42 43.32 -1.08
N ASN A 326 13.35 42.39 -0.90
CA ASN A 326 14.44 42.39 0.09
C ASN A 326 14.03 41.99 1.51
N LEU A 327 14.28 40.73 1.88
CA LEU A 327 14.92 40.43 3.16
C LEU A 327 15.59 39.04 3.08
N GLN A 328 16.91 39.03 3.06
CA GLN A 328 17.72 37.87 3.47
C GLN A 328 17.60 37.72 4.98
N MET A 329 17.53 36.48 5.48
CA MET A 329 17.92 36.18 6.86
C MET A 329 18.80 34.95 6.90
N ASN A 330 20.02 35.16 7.38
CA ASN A 330 20.99 34.15 7.78
C ASN A 330 20.58 33.58 9.14
N PHE A 331 20.81 32.29 9.34
CA PHE A 331 20.74 31.65 10.65
C PHE A 331 22.16 31.41 11.19
N ILE A 332 22.36 31.77 12.46
CA ILE A 332 23.39 31.16 13.33
C ILE A 332 22.77 29.90 13.93
#